data_AF-A0A352AFT1-F1
#
_entry.id   AF-A0A352AFT1-F1
#
_cell.length_a   1.000
_cell.length_b   1.000
_cell.length_c   1.000
_cell.angle_alpha   90.00
_cell.angle_beta   90.00
_cell.angle_gamma   90.00
#
_symmetry.space_group_name_H-M   'P 1'
#
loop_
_entity.id
_entity.type
_entity.pdbx_description
1 polymer ?
#
loop_
_entity_poly.entity_id
_entity_poly.type
_entity_poly.pdbx_seq_one_letter_code
_entity_poly.pdbx_strand_id
1 'polypeptide(L)'
;MTRFVHDQFAKEYLKELLSPIGEVETSRDVASEVRSIDVWFRPTSISTAYAKSLGLLGTLAGSETIFEPFRNPVTRSEIRSCMGKLFDLQAKWERAYKKEDRRLKEEELPQLWILSPTASIALLNSFGFQRISNEDCPKGVYSLRSALKTGLLVIHQLPPTPQTLWLRILGRGRVQQRAIQELAAMPADHPVRDNALELLYNLQANLKVSRELEQEDEKLIIALAPLYRQQIDAAIEQGRIAGIQEGKKEGIQQGIERGRIEENRSILENFLRVRLGELDPIMTAFIEPLSALPAVDLTMLLVQLAALTADDNGVQQARKLLAESALRMHFGQLDERLTNLIPTLLALAPDELASLLLQLPELAVEQLFARLANSES
;
A
#
# COMPACT_ATOMS: atom_id res chain seq x y z
N MET A 1 -3.26 -22.60 -23.43
CA MET A 1 -3.63 -21.89 -22.17
C MET A 1 -2.89 -20.56 -22.00
N THR A 2 -1.60 -20.47 -22.33
CA THR A 2 -0.81 -19.22 -22.22
C THR A 2 -1.35 -18.06 -23.07
N ARG A 3 -1.98 -18.32 -24.22
CA ARG A 3 -2.67 -17.28 -25.02
C ARG A 3 -3.69 -16.49 -24.19
N PHE A 4 -4.46 -17.16 -23.32
CA PHE A 4 -5.43 -16.49 -22.44
C PHE A 4 -4.73 -15.65 -21.37
N VAL A 5 -3.60 -16.13 -20.84
CA VAL A 5 -2.79 -15.38 -19.86
C VAL A 5 -2.23 -14.10 -20.48
N HIS A 6 -1.71 -14.16 -21.71
CA HIS A 6 -1.20 -12.98 -22.43
C HIS A 6 -2.32 -12.01 -22.83
N ASP A 7 -3.48 -12.52 -23.23
CA ASP A 7 -4.67 -11.70 -23.53
C ASP A 7 -5.13 -10.93 -22.30
N GLN A 8 -5.28 -11.62 -21.17
CA GLN A 8 -5.66 -11.00 -19.90
C GLN A 8 -4.63 -9.97 -19.43
N PHE A 9 -3.33 -10.30 -19.52
CA PHE A 9 -2.25 -9.36 -19.22
C PHE A 9 -2.36 -8.10 -20.07
N ALA A 10 -2.55 -8.22 -21.39
CA ALA A 10 -2.63 -7.05 -22.27
C ALA A 10 -3.82 -6.14 -21.93
N LYS A 11 -4.96 -6.71 -21.55
CA LYS A 11 -6.17 -5.98 -21.13
C LYS A 11 -5.94 -5.22 -19.82
N GLU A 12 -5.46 -5.91 -18.79
CA GLU A 12 -5.16 -5.30 -17.48
C GLU A 12 -4.07 -4.23 -17.61
N TYR A 13 -3.04 -4.50 -18.42
CA TYR A 13 -1.95 -3.59 -18.68
C TYR A 13 -2.41 -2.30 -19.36
N LEU A 14 -3.16 -2.39 -20.47
CA LEU A 14 -3.68 -1.20 -21.13
C LEU A 14 -4.67 -0.45 -20.24
N LYS A 15 -5.49 -1.17 -19.46
CA LYS A 15 -6.41 -0.55 -18.50
C LYS A 15 -5.66 0.27 -17.46
N GLU A 16 -4.63 -0.29 -16.85
CA GLU A 16 -3.88 0.38 -15.79
C GLU A 16 -3.15 1.62 -16.32
N LEU A 17 -2.57 1.54 -17.51
CA LEU A 17 -1.90 2.67 -18.15
C LEU A 17 -2.84 3.79 -18.57
N LEU A 18 -4.06 3.47 -18.99
CA LEU A 18 -5.00 4.44 -19.55
C LEU A 18 -5.98 5.03 -18.54
N SER A 19 -6.23 4.34 -17.41
CA SER A 19 -7.19 4.79 -16.39
C SER A 19 -6.92 6.20 -15.84
N PRO A 20 -5.66 6.65 -15.69
CA PRO A 20 -5.39 8.03 -15.22
C PRO A 20 -5.74 9.13 -16.24
N ILE A 21 -6.03 8.79 -17.50
CA ILE A 21 -6.30 9.74 -18.58
C ILE A 21 -7.67 9.57 -19.23
N GLY A 22 -8.50 8.66 -18.73
CA GLY A 22 -9.84 8.45 -19.26
C GLY A 22 -10.54 7.22 -18.71
N GLU A 23 -11.76 7.02 -19.18
CA GLU A 23 -12.55 5.84 -18.90
C GLU A 23 -12.02 4.66 -19.72
N VAL A 24 -11.82 3.51 -19.07
CA VAL A 24 -11.41 2.27 -19.74
C VAL A 24 -12.39 1.15 -19.39
N GLU A 25 -12.91 0.49 -20.41
CA GLU A 25 -13.71 -0.75 -20.29
C GLU A 25 -12.99 -1.89 -21.01
N THR A 26 -12.74 -3.00 -20.30
CA THR A 26 -12.16 -4.22 -20.88
C THR A 26 -13.23 -5.25 -21.18
N SER A 27 -13.09 -6.01 -22.27
CA SER A 27 -14.06 -7.04 -22.69
C SER A 27 -15.48 -6.48 -22.83
N ARG A 28 -15.61 -5.32 -23.48
CA ARG A 28 -16.88 -4.62 -23.65
C ARG A 28 -17.75 -5.28 -24.70
N ASP A 29 -18.96 -5.70 -24.33
CA ASP A 29 -19.89 -6.33 -25.27
C ASP A 29 -20.41 -5.38 -26.36
N VAL A 30 -20.48 -5.90 -27.59
CA VAL A 30 -21.07 -5.25 -28.76
C VAL A 30 -22.20 -6.13 -29.32
N ALA A 31 -23.23 -5.53 -29.91
CA ALA A 31 -24.55 -6.13 -30.15
C ALA A 31 -24.63 -7.55 -30.79
N SER A 32 -25.72 -8.27 -30.46
CA SER A 32 -26.35 -9.49 -30.98
C SER A 32 -25.53 -10.78 -31.26
N GLU A 33 -24.23 -10.71 -31.49
CA GLU A 33 -23.35 -11.88 -31.42
C GLU A 33 -22.38 -11.66 -30.25
N VAL A 34 -22.02 -12.70 -29.50
CA VAL A 34 -21.13 -12.64 -28.32
C VAL A 34 -19.71 -12.19 -28.75
N ARG A 35 -19.54 -10.92 -29.07
CA ARG A 35 -18.30 -10.29 -29.52
C ARG A 35 -17.99 -9.16 -28.55
N SER A 36 -16.80 -9.22 -27.95
CA SER A 36 -16.30 -8.21 -27.03
C SER A 36 -15.15 -7.42 -27.66
N ILE A 37 -15.11 -6.13 -27.37
CA ILE A 37 -13.95 -5.27 -27.59
C ILE A 37 -12.97 -5.52 -26.44
N ASP A 38 -11.70 -5.77 -26.77
CA ASP A 38 -10.71 -6.11 -25.74
C ASP A 38 -10.47 -4.95 -24.78
N VAL A 39 -10.21 -3.75 -25.31
CA VAL A 39 -10.07 -2.52 -24.53
C VAL A 39 -10.74 -1.36 -25.27
N TRP A 40 -11.80 -0.80 -24.69
CA TRP A 40 -12.40 0.46 -25.11
C TRP A 40 -11.94 1.57 -24.17
N PHE A 41 -11.53 2.70 -24.75
CA PHE A 41 -11.01 3.85 -24.02
C PHE A 41 -11.70 5.13 -24.47
N ARG A 42 -12.07 5.98 -23.50
CA ARG A 42 -12.61 7.31 -23.75
C ARG A 42 -11.88 8.37 -22.91
N PRO A 43 -11.23 9.36 -23.52
CA PRO A 43 -10.54 10.41 -22.78
C PRO A 43 -11.56 11.36 -22.12
N THR A 44 -11.33 11.75 -20.87
CA THR A 44 -12.26 12.58 -20.07
C THR A 44 -11.76 14.01 -19.76
N SER A 45 -10.55 14.37 -20.21
CA SER A 45 -9.73 15.57 -19.92
C SER A 45 -8.54 15.27 -19.00
N ILE A 46 -7.34 15.55 -19.50
CA ILE A 46 -6.12 14.78 -19.19
C ILE A 46 -5.04 15.66 -18.57
N SER A 47 -4.41 15.14 -17.50
CA SER A 47 -3.06 15.54 -17.10
C SER A 47 -2.11 15.38 -18.29
N THR A 48 -1.79 16.49 -18.96
CA THR A 48 -0.94 16.49 -20.17
C THR A 48 0.44 15.89 -19.91
N ALA A 49 0.95 15.99 -18.67
CA ALA A 49 2.23 15.40 -18.29
C ALA A 49 2.19 13.87 -18.27
N TYR A 50 1.14 13.27 -17.70
CA TYR A 50 1.01 11.81 -17.65
C TYR A 50 0.80 11.21 -19.05
N ALA A 51 -0.08 11.78 -19.87
CA ALA A 51 -0.26 11.30 -21.25
C ALA A 51 1.03 11.41 -22.09
N LYS A 52 1.84 12.47 -21.88
CA LYS A 52 3.16 12.57 -22.51
C LYS A 52 4.12 11.48 -22.04
N SER A 53 4.06 11.07 -20.77
CA SER A 53 4.88 9.96 -20.23
C SER A 53 4.55 8.60 -20.87
N LEU A 54 3.32 8.43 -21.39
CA LEU A 54 2.92 7.24 -22.15
C LEU A 54 3.42 7.24 -23.61
N GLY A 55 4.06 8.31 -24.07
CA GLY A 55 4.60 8.39 -25.43
C GLY A 55 3.56 8.14 -26.53
N LEU A 56 3.86 7.20 -27.42
CA LEU A 56 2.99 6.81 -28.52
C LEU A 56 1.65 6.28 -28.02
N LEU A 57 1.59 5.50 -26.94
CA LEU A 57 0.32 5.02 -26.39
C LEU A 57 -0.59 6.19 -26.01
N GLY A 58 -0.05 7.21 -25.35
CA GLY A 58 -0.78 8.43 -25.02
C GLY A 58 -1.24 9.21 -26.25
N THR A 59 -0.46 9.21 -27.33
CA THR A 59 -0.85 9.82 -28.61
C THR A 59 -2.00 9.08 -29.29
N LEU A 60 -1.96 7.74 -29.29
CA LEU A 60 -3.02 6.91 -29.85
C LEU A 60 -4.32 7.03 -29.05
N ALA A 61 -4.22 7.27 -27.74
CA ALA A 61 -5.33 7.51 -26.83
C ALA A 61 -5.79 9.00 -26.80
N GLY A 62 -5.52 9.78 -27.86
CA GLY A 62 -5.93 11.19 -27.93
C GLY A 62 -7.43 11.40 -28.17
N SER A 63 -8.14 10.39 -28.65
CA SER A 63 -9.59 10.38 -28.90
C SER A 63 -10.20 9.08 -28.36
N GLU A 64 -11.53 8.95 -28.43
CA GLU A 64 -12.19 7.67 -28.15
C GLU A 64 -11.57 6.58 -29.05
N THR A 65 -11.14 5.48 -28.44
CA THR A 65 -10.26 4.51 -29.09
C THR A 65 -10.55 3.09 -28.63
N ILE A 66 -10.39 2.14 -29.55
CA ILE A 66 -10.40 0.70 -29.30
C ILE A 66 -8.98 0.18 -29.49
N PHE A 67 -8.48 -0.59 -28.52
CA PHE A 67 -7.24 -1.36 -28.67
C PHE A 67 -7.54 -2.86 -28.69
N GLU A 68 -7.00 -3.54 -29.71
CA GLU A 68 -7.14 -5.00 -29.90
C GLU A 68 -5.73 -5.61 -29.96
N PRO A 69 -5.17 -6.01 -28.80
CA PRO A 69 -3.84 -6.60 -28.72
C PRO A 69 -3.82 -8.08 -29.11
N PHE A 70 -2.92 -8.46 -30.00
CA PHE A 70 -2.71 -9.85 -30.40
C PHE A 70 -1.37 -10.37 -29.89
N ARG A 71 -1.37 -11.55 -29.28
CA ARG A 71 -0.13 -12.27 -28.96
C ARG A 71 0.55 -12.83 -30.22
N ASN A 72 -0.21 -13.15 -31.27
CA ASN A 72 0.29 -13.73 -32.52
C ASN A 72 0.09 -12.78 -33.70
N PRO A 73 0.83 -12.94 -34.82
CA PRO A 73 0.61 -12.13 -36.00
C PRO A 73 -0.85 -12.19 -36.46
N VAL A 74 -1.48 -11.02 -36.57
CA VAL A 74 -2.90 -10.92 -36.92
C VAL A 74 -3.18 -11.46 -38.32
N THR A 75 -4.30 -12.16 -38.48
CA THR A 75 -4.79 -12.69 -39.74
C THR A 75 -5.76 -11.73 -40.44
N ARG A 76 -6.04 -11.98 -41.73
CA ARG A 76 -7.05 -11.21 -42.49
C ARG A 76 -8.45 -11.28 -41.85
N SER A 77 -8.81 -12.44 -41.29
CA SER A 77 -10.10 -12.62 -40.63
C SER A 77 -10.19 -11.83 -39.33
N GLU A 78 -9.12 -11.84 -38.53
CA GLU A 78 -9.06 -11.07 -37.28
C GLU A 78 -9.11 -9.56 -37.54
N ILE A 79 -8.39 -9.03 -38.55
CA ILE A 79 -8.50 -7.61 -38.93
C ILE A 79 -9.95 -7.25 -39.28
N ARG A 80 -10.63 -8.05 -40.12
CA ARG A 80 -12.04 -7.82 -40.50
C ARG A 80 -12.96 -7.92 -39.29
N SER A 81 -12.69 -8.84 -38.37
CA SER A 81 -13.44 -8.99 -37.12
C SER A 81 -13.31 -7.73 -36.26
N CYS A 82 -12.09 -7.22 -36.04
CA CYS A 82 -11.87 -5.97 -35.30
C CYS A 82 -12.57 -4.78 -35.97
N MET A 83 -12.49 -4.67 -37.31
CA MET A 83 -13.23 -3.62 -38.05
C MET A 83 -14.75 -3.77 -37.89
N GLY A 84 -15.27 -4.99 -37.86
CA GLY A 84 -16.68 -5.25 -37.57
C GLY A 84 -17.08 -4.70 -36.19
N LYS A 85 -16.29 -5.01 -35.14
CA LYS A 85 -16.52 -4.48 -33.78
C LYS A 85 -16.54 -2.94 -33.76
N LEU A 86 -15.62 -2.31 -34.50
CA LEU A 86 -15.58 -0.85 -34.65
C LEU A 86 -16.87 -0.32 -35.28
N PHE A 87 -17.29 -0.88 -36.42
CA PHE A 87 -18.49 -0.41 -37.12
C PHE A 87 -19.77 -0.64 -36.31
N ASP A 88 -19.85 -1.74 -35.57
CA ASP A 88 -20.98 -1.99 -34.67
C ASP A 88 -21.04 -0.94 -33.54
N LEU A 89 -19.89 -0.53 -33.00
CA LEU A 89 -19.81 0.55 -32.02
C LEU A 89 -20.17 1.91 -32.64
N GLN A 90 -19.69 2.23 -33.83
CA GLN A 90 -20.04 3.45 -34.54
C GLN A 90 -21.55 3.52 -34.81
N ALA A 91 -22.15 2.43 -35.31
CA ALA A 91 -23.60 2.34 -35.51
C ALA A 91 -24.39 2.47 -34.20
N LYS A 92 -23.83 2.05 -33.06
CA LYS A 92 -24.42 2.30 -31.73
C LYS A 92 -24.38 3.79 -31.38
N TRP A 93 -23.26 4.47 -31.62
CA TRP A 93 -23.14 5.91 -31.39
C TRP A 93 -24.04 6.73 -32.29
N GLU A 94 -24.11 6.43 -33.59
CA GLU A 94 -25.02 7.09 -34.52
C GLU A 94 -26.48 6.98 -34.07
N ARG A 95 -26.91 5.80 -33.62
CA ARG A 95 -28.25 5.60 -33.06
C ARG A 95 -28.49 6.39 -31.78
N ALA A 96 -27.50 6.48 -30.90
CA ALA A 96 -27.61 7.27 -29.66
C ALA A 96 -27.74 8.77 -29.97
N TYR A 97 -26.87 9.31 -30.81
CA TYR A 97 -26.86 10.72 -31.18
C TYR A 97 -28.13 11.14 -31.94
N LYS A 98 -28.63 10.26 -32.83
CA LYS A 98 -29.90 10.49 -33.52
C LYS A 98 -31.09 10.57 -32.56
N LYS A 99 -31.09 9.81 -31.46
CA LYS A 99 -32.12 9.91 -30.42
C LYS A 99 -32.05 11.23 -29.64
N GLU A 100 -30.87 11.82 -29.54
CA GLU A 100 -30.61 13.12 -28.90
C GLU A 100 -30.77 14.31 -29.87
N ASP A 101 -31.29 14.08 -31.09
CA ASP A 101 -31.37 15.07 -32.18
C ASP A 101 -30.05 15.80 -32.47
N ARG A 102 -28.93 15.08 -32.28
CA ARG A 102 -27.57 15.58 -32.48
C ARG A 102 -26.92 14.86 -33.65
N ARG A 103 -26.12 15.59 -34.42
CA ARG A 103 -25.29 15.00 -35.48
C ARG A 103 -23.93 14.61 -34.92
N LEU A 104 -23.59 13.34 -35.04
CA LEU A 104 -22.26 12.82 -34.71
C LEU A 104 -21.24 13.34 -35.75
N LYS A 105 -20.17 13.98 -35.28
CA LYS A 105 -19.08 14.43 -36.14
C LYS A 105 -18.05 13.33 -36.36
N GLU A 106 -17.30 13.44 -37.46
CA GLU A 106 -16.27 12.46 -37.81
C GLU A 106 -15.15 12.39 -36.75
N GLU A 107 -14.86 13.50 -36.06
CA GLU A 107 -13.84 13.56 -35.00
C GLU A 107 -14.32 12.91 -33.69
N GLU A 108 -15.64 12.76 -33.51
CA GLU A 108 -16.25 12.09 -32.35
C GLU A 108 -16.34 10.56 -32.56
N LEU A 109 -16.07 10.06 -33.76
CA LEU A 109 -16.07 8.61 -34.03
C LEU A 109 -14.85 7.93 -33.39
N PRO A 110 -15.04 6.74 -32.78
CA PRO A 110 -13.95 5.98 -32.21
C PRO A 110 -12.93 5.55 -33.28
N GLN A 111 -11.67 5.50 -32.88
CA GLN A 111 -10.54 4.99 -33.68
C GLN A 111 -10.18 3.56 -33.23
N LEU A 112 -9.92 2.65 -34.16
CA LEU A 112 -9.40 1.31 -33.88
C LEU A 112 -7.88 1.24 -34.06
N TRP A 113 -7.19 0.65 -33.09
CA TRP A 113 -5.79 0.25 -33.18
C TRP A 113 -5.62 -1.24 -32.89
N ILE A 114 -5.20 -1.97 -33.94
CA ILE A 114 -4.83 -3.38 -33.84
C ILE A 114 -3.35 -3.46 -33.48
N LEU A 115 -3.00 -4.14 -32.38
CA LEU A 115 -1.59 -4.30 -31.97
C LEU A 115 -1.13 -5.71 -32.31
N SER A 116 -0.27 -5.83 -33.33
CA SER A 116 0.25 -7.13 -33.79
C SER A 116 1.75 -7.21 -33.58
N PRO A 117 2.31 -8.35 -33.13
CA PRO A 117 3.75 -8.49 -32.95
C PRO A 117 4.50 -8.34 -34.27
N THR A 118 3.95 -8.92 -35.34
CA THR A 118 4.47 -8.80 -36.71
C THR A 118 3.34 -8.71 -37.72
N ALA A 119 3.63 -8.19 -38.91
CA ALA A 119 2.72 -8.21 -40.05
C ALA A 119 3.55 -8.34 -41.32
N SER A 120 3.10 -9.18 -42.26
CA SER A 120 3.78 -9.32 -43.55
C SER A 120 3.42 -8.18 -44.49
N ILE A 121 4.32 -7.83 -45.40
CA ILE A 121 4.07 -6.82 -46.44
C ILE A 121 2.84 -7.20 -47.29
N ALA A 122 2.68 -8.49 -47.59
CA ALA A 122 1.51 -8.99 -48.31
C ALA A 122 0.19 -8.75 -47.55
N LEU A 123 0.20 -8.88 -46.22
CA LEU A 123 -0.96 -8.57 -45.38
C LEU A 123 -1.27 -7.07 -45.41
N LEU A 124 -0.26 -6.23 -45.17
CA LEU A 124 -0.39 -4.77 -45.20
C LEU A 124 -0.97 -4.28 -46.53
N ASN A 125 -0.37 -4.72 -47.64
CA ASN A 125 -0.80 -4.35 -48.99
C ASN A 125 -2.23 -4.82 -49.30
N SER A 126 -2.64 -5.98 -48.79
CA SER A 126 -3.96 -6.54 -49.08
C SER A 126 -5.14 -5.75 -48.50
N PHE A 127 -4.91 -4.96 -47.46
CA PHE A 127 -5.88 -4.01 -46.91
C PHE A 127 -5.60 -2.56 -47.33
N GLY A 128 -4.46 -2.31 -47.96
CA GLY A 128 -4.02 -0.96 -48.31
C GLY A 128 -3.52 -0.14 -47.12
N PHE A 129 -2.95 -0.79 -46.09
CA PHE A 129 -2.30 -0.10 -44.99
C PHE A 129 -1.12 0.74 -45.50
N GLN A 130 -1.13 2.02 -45.17
CA GLN A 130 -0.05 2.95 -45.48
C GLN A 130 0.65 3.37 -44.19
N ARG A 131 1.97 3.50 -44.24
CA ARG A 131 2.72 4.05 -43.11
C ARG A 131 2.29 5.50 -42.91
N ILE A 132 2.07 5.91 -41.67
CA ILE A 132 1.76 7.31 -41.36
C ILE A 132 3.03 8.15 -41.61
N SER A 133 2.93 9.08 -42.55
CA SER A 133 4.07 9.83 -43.11
C SER A 133 4.51 11.05 -42.30
N ASN A 134 4.06 11.18 -41.05
CA ASN A 134 4.48 12.28 -40.18
C ASN A 134 5.92 12.07 -39.69
N GLU A 135 6.75 13.11 -39.69
CA GLU A 135 8.17 13.04 -39.27
C GLU A 135 8.32 12.51 -37.84
N ASP A 136 7.37 12.84 -36.96
CA ASP A 136 7.33 12.39 -35.57
C ASP A 136 6.76 10.97 -35.41
N CYS A 137 6.22 10.35 -36.46
CA CYS A 137 5.59 9.04 -36.36
C CYS A 137 6.63 7.90 -36.49
N PRO A 138 6.76 7.05 -35.45
CA PRO A 138 7.75 5.99 -35.48
C PRO A 138 7.44 4.93 -36.55
N LYS A 139 8.48 4.18 -36.94
CA LYS A 139 8.32 2.98 -37.78
C LYS A 139 7.37 2.00 -37.11
N GLY A 140 6.61 1.25 -37.90
CA GLY A 140 5.68 0.24 -37.39
C GLY A 140 4.26 0.72 -37.17
N VAL A 141 3.95 2.00 -37.43
CA VAL A 141 2.59 2.55 -37.34
C VAL A 141 2.00 2.71 -38.74
N TYR A 142 0.89 2.01 -38.98
CA TYR A 142 0.17 2.01 -40.25
C TYR A 142 -1.29 2.41 -40.06
N SER A 143 -1.88 3.05 -41.06
CA SER A 143 -3.30 3.39 -41.08
C SER A 143 -3.94 3.04 -42.41
N LEU A 144 -5.23 2.73 -42.36
CA LEU A 144 -6.08 2.76 -43.55
C LEU A 144 -6.46 4.21 -43.89
N ARG A 145 -7.30 4.39 -44.92
CA ARG A 145 -7.90 5.69 -45.23
C ARG A 145 -8.72 6.18 -44.03
N SER A 146 -8.74 7.50 -43.82
CA SER A 146 -9.30 8.14 -42.61
C SER A 146 -10.72 7.72 -42.28
N ALA A 147 -11.59 7.56 -43.29
CA ALA A 147 -12.98 7.14 -43.11
C ALA A 147 -13.15 5.73 -42.52
N LEU A 148 -12.12 4.87 -42.59
CA LEU A 148 -12.16 3.53 -42.01
C LEU A 148 -11.74 3.51 -40.53
N LYS A 149 -11.21 4.62 -40.00
CA LYS A 149 -10.83 4.80 -38.59
C LYS A 149 -10.05 3.61 -38.02
N THR A 150 -9.19 3.01 -38.83
CA THR A 150 -8.48 1.76 -38.49
C THR A 150 -6.98 1.92 -38.69
N GLY A 151 -6.22 1.64 -37.64
CA GLY A 151 -4.78 1.60 -37.64
C GLY A 151 -4.24 0.24 -37.17
N LEU A 152 -3.00 -0.04 -37.57
CA LEU A 152 -2.28 -1.27 -37.23
C LEU A 152 -0.88 -0.90 -36.73
N LEU A 153 -0.58 -1.33 -35.52
CA LEU A 153 0.76 -1.27 -34.95
C LEU A 153 1.47 -2.60 -35.12
N VAL A 154 2.65 -2.55 -35.71
CA VAL A 154 3.52 -3.69 -35.93
C VAL A 154 4.69 -3.61 -34.95
N ILE A 155 4.52 -4.26 -33.78
CA ILE A 155 5.34 -4.01 -32.60
C ILE A 155 6.83 -4.24 -32.84
N HIS A 156 7.22 -5.29 -33.59
CA HIS A 156 8.64 -5.55 -33.85
C HIS A 156 9.34 -4.47 -34.71
N GLN A 157 8.59 -3.60 -35.37
CA GLN A 157 9.15 -2.49 -36.16
C GLN A 157 9.30 -1.21 -35.35
N LEU A 158 8.73 -1.17 -34.13
CA LEU A 158 8.82 0.01 -33.27
C LEU A 158 10.28 0.21 -32.83
N PRO A 159 10.84 1.42 -32.96
CA PRO A 159 12.20 1.71 -32.51
C PRO A 159 12.30 1.58 -30.98
N PRO A 160 13.44 1.14 -30.41
CA PRO A 160 13.62 1.00 -28.97
C PRO A 160 13.88 2.35 -28.30
N THR A 161 12.82 3.16 -28.18
CA THR A 161 12.85 4.48 -27.53
C THR A 161 11.83 4.54 -26.39
N PRO A 162 11.96 5.49 -25.45
CA PRO A 162 10.96 5.70 -24.40
C PRO A 162 9.54 5.92 -24.95
N GLN A 163 9.43 6.57 -26.12
CA GLN A 163 8.15 6.84 -26.77
C GLN A 163 7.36 5.57 -27.14
N THR A 164 8.01 4.44 -27.39
CA THR A 164 7.35 3.20 -27.83
C THR A 164 7.38 2.10 -26.76
N LEU A 165 7.97 2.38 -25.59
CA LEU A 165 8.26 1.41 -24.54
C LEU A 165 7.03 0.59 -24.16
N TRP A 166 5.95 1.28 -23.77
CA TRP A 166 4.71 0.68 -23.28
C TRP A 166 4.08 -0.28 -24.32
N LEU A 167 4.18 0.04 -25.61
CA LEU A 167 3.67 -0.81 -26.69
C LEU A 167 4.60 -2.00 -26.97
N ARG A 168 5.92 -1.86 -26.79
CA ARG A 168 6.89 -2.96 -26.98
C ARG A 168 6.82 -4.00 -25.85
N ILE A 169 6.35 -3.63 -24.67
CA ILE A 169 6.08 -4.57 -23.57
C ILE A 169 5.00 -5.60 -23.95
N LEU A 170 4.04 -5.22 -24.78
CA LEU A 170 3.02 -6.11 -25.35
C LEU A 170 3.55 -7.00 -26.49
N GLY A 171 4.83 -6.87 -26.86
CA GLY A 171 5.45 -7.60 -27.95
C GLY A 171 5.76 -9.07 -27.66
N ARG A 172 6.64 -9.64 -28.49
CA ARG A 172 7.16 -11.01 -28.35
C ARG A 172 8.68 -11.05 -28.31
N GLY A 173 9.23 -12.09 -27.69
CA GLY A 173 10.65 -12.45 -27.72
C GLY A 173 11.59 -11.31 -27.33
N ARG A 174 12.60 -11.07 -28.16
CA ARG A 174 13.65 -10.06 -27.91
C ARG A 174 13.10 -8.63 -27.77
N VAL A 175 11.98 -8.31 -28.44
CA VAL A 175 11.37 -6.98 -28.38
C VAL A 175 10.80 -6.74 -26.98
N GLN A 176 10.05 -7.71 -26.47
CA GLN A 176 9.46 -7.68 -25.13
C GLN A 176 10.55 -7.72 -24.05
N GLN A 177 11.54 -8.61 -24.18
CA GLN A 177 12.64 -8.71 -23.22
C GLN A 177 13.43 -7.40 -23.09
N ARG A 178 13.74 -6.75 -24.21
CA ARG A 178 14.45 -5.47 -24.20
C ARG A 178 13.60 -4.35 -23.59
N ALA A 179 12.31 -4.32 -23.90
CA ALA A 179 11.38 -3.35 -23.32
C ALA A 179 11.25 -3.53 -21.79
N ILE A 180 11.23 -4.77 -21.30
CA ILE A 180 11.24 -5.08 -19.87
C ILE A 180 12.53 -4.59 -19.20
N GLN A 181 13.69 -4.78 -19.84
CA GLN A 181 14.96 -4.25 -19.32
C GLN A 181 14.98 -2.71 -19.28
N GLU A 182 14.42 -2.06 -20.30
CA GLU A 182 14.28 -0.60 -20.32
C GLU A 182 13.37 -0.11 -19.19
N LEU A 183 12.22 -0.77 -18.97
CA LEU A 183 11.30 -0.47 -17.86
C LEU A 183 11.99 -0.66 -16.50
N ALA A 184 12.75 -1.74 -16.33
CA ALA A 184 13.50 -2.01 -15.12
C ALA A 184 14.58 -0.95 -14.83
N ALA A 185 15.18 -0.38 -15.88
CA ALA A 185 16.19 0.67 -15.76
C ALA A 185 15.60 2.08 -15.59
N MET A 186 14.28 2.24 -15.65
CA MET A 186 13.64 3.54 -15.43
C MET A 186 13.85 4.06 -14.01
N PRO A 187 13.80 5.38 -13.79
CA PRO A 187 13.80 5.97 -12.46
C PRO A 187 12.66 5.44 -11.56
N ALA A 188 12.91 5.32 -10.25
CA ALA A 188 11.94 4.83 -9.27
C ALA A 188 10.75 5.78 -9.05
N ASP A 189 10.91 7.05 -9.35
CA ASP A 189 9.86 8.07 -9.27
C ASP A 189 8.99 8.14 -10.53
N HIS A 190 9.24 7.31 -11.56
CA HIS A 190 8.42 7.33 -12.76
C HIS A 190 6.99 6.82 -12.45
N PRO A 191 5.94 7.63 -12.71
CA PRO A 191 4.60 7.40 -12.17
C PRO A 191 3.91 6.11 -12.65
N VAL A 192 4.45 5.50 -13.70
CA VAL A 192 3.89 4.31 -14.37
C VAL A 192 4.71 3.05 -14.11
N ARG A 193 5.94 3.19 -13.58
CA ARG A 193 6.92 2.10 -13.53
C ARG A 193 6.45 0.96 -12.62
N ASP A 194 6.04 1.29 -11.40
CA ASP A 194 5.71 0.28 -10.39
C ASP A 194 4.49 -0.54 -10.79
N ASN A 195 3.40 0.11 -11.22
CA ASN A 195 2.19 -0.58 -11.68
C ASN A 195 2.49 -1.50 -12.89
N ALA A 196 3.31 -1.04 -13.83
CA ALA A 196 3.70 -1.84 -14.99
C ALA A 196 4.57 -3.05 -14.60
N LEU A 197 5.47 -2.90 -13.63
CA LEU A 197 6.28 -4.00 -13.11
C LEU A 197 5.42 -5.02 -12.36
N GLU A 198 4.47 -4.56 -11.55
CA GLU A 198 3.52 -5.43 -10.83
C GLU A 198 2.75 -6.35 -11.77
N LEU A 199 2.19 -5.79 -12.84
CA LEU A 199 1.48 -6.57 -13.85
C LEU A 199 2.39 -7.58 -14.58
N LEU A 200 3.67 -7.24 -14.80
CA LEU A 200 4.65 -8.18 -15.36
C LEU A 200 4.98 -9.31 -14.39
N TYR A 201 4.97 -9.08 -13.07
CA TYR A 201 5.12 -10.16 -12.08
C TYR A 201 3.91 -11.07 -12.03
N ASN A 202 2.71 -10.51 -12.10
CA ASN A 202 1.48 -11.29 -12.19
C ASN A 202 1.47 -12.16 -13.46
N LEU A 203 1.90 -11.61 -14.59
CA LEU A 203 2.15 -12.39 -15.81
C LEU A 203 3.14 -13.53 -15.56
N GLN A 204 4.28 -13.25 -14.94
CA GLN A 204 5.28 -14.28 -14.63
C GLN A 204 4.72 -15.40 -13.74
N ALA A 205 3.98 -15.04 -12.68
CA ALA A 205 3.38 -15.99 -11.75
C ALA A 205 2.34 -16.87 -12.46
N ASN A 206 1.47 -16.28 -13.27
CA ASN A 206 0.46 -17.01 -14.02
C ASN A 206 1.06 -17.94 -15.08
N LEU A 207 2.16 -17.52 -15.73
CA LEU A 207 2.89 -18.38 -16.66
C LEU A 207 3.53 -19.58 -15.92
N LYS A 208 4.13 -19.38 -14.73
CA LYS A 208 4.74 -20.49 -13.95
C LYS A 208 3.75 -21.60 -13.57
N VAL A 209 2.47 -21.29 -13.43
CA VAL A 209 1.41 -22.26 -13.08
C VAL A 209 0.85 -22.96 -14.32
N SER A 210 1.18 -22.49 -15.53
CA SER A 210 0.68 -23.07 -16.78
C SER A 210 1.30 -24.44 -17.06
N ARG A 211 0.46 -25.44 -17.36
CA ARG A 211 0.89 -26.83 -17.62
C ARG A 211 1.59 -27.03 -18.96
N GLU A 212 1.32 -26.16 -19.93
CA GLU A 212 1.90 -26.17 -21.27
C GLU A 212 2.52 -24.81 -21.55
N LEU A 213 3.84 -24.73 -21.50
CA LEU A 213 4.61 -23.50 -21.73
C LEU A 213 5.25 -23.53 -23.12
N GLU A 214 5.15 -22.41 -23.84
CA GLU A 214 5.94 -22.20 -25.05
C GLU A 214 7.37 -21.85 -24.67
N GLN A 215 8.37 -22.21 -25.51
CA GLN A 215 9.78 -21.86 -25.27
C GLN A 215 10.01 -20.35 -25.08
N GLU A 216 9.16 -19.52 -25.69
CA GLU A 216 9.24 -18.08 -25.53
C GLU A 216 8.76 -17.63 -24.14
N ASP A 217 7.75 -18.29 -23.59
CA ASP A 217 7.23 -18.00 -22.25
C ASP A 217 8.22 -18.46 -21.16
N GLU A 218 8.94 -19.56 -21.37
CA GLU A 218 10.08 -19.96 -20.50
C GLU A 218 11.16 -18.88 -20.47
N LYS A 219 11.55 -18.36 -21.65
CA LYS A 219 12.54 -17.28 -21.76
C LYS A 219 12.05 -15.98 -21.12
N LEU A 220 10.75 -15.70 -21.20
CA LEU A 220 10.14 -14.54 -20.55
C LEU A 220 10.16 -14.69 -19.02
N ILE A 221 9.82 -15.87 -18.51
CA ILE A 221 9.90 -16.17 -17.07
C ILE A 221 11.31 -15.95 -16.55
N ILE A 222 12.33 -16.48 -17.24
CA ILE A 222 13.74 -16.31 -16.86
C ILE A 222 14.14 -14.83 -16.91
N ALA A 223 13.74 -14.09 -17.95
CA ALA A 223 14.07 -12.67 -18.09
C ALA A 223 13.46 -11.80 -16.97
N LEU A 224 12.28 -12.16 -16.46
CA LEU A 224 11.59 -11.43 -15.39
C LEU A 224 12.10 -11.79 -13.97
N ALA A 225 12.78 -12.93 -13.79
CA ALA A 225 13.16 -13.41 -12.47
C ALA A 225 14.15 -12.49 -11.70
N PRO A 226 15.20 -11.91 -12.33
CA PRO A 226 16.10 -10.99 -11.64
C PRO A 226 15.40 -9.72 -11.15
N LEU A 227 14.45 -9.20 -11.93
CA LEU A 227 13.71 -7.97 -11.60
C LEU A 227 12.86 -8.14 -10.35
N TYR A 228 12.15 -9.26 -10.29
CA TYR A 228 11.34 -9.62 -9.13
C TYR A 228 12.19 -9.75 -7.87
N ARG A 229 13.34 -10.42 -7.99
CA ARG A 229 14.25 -10.63 -6.86
C ARG A 229 14.80 -9.32 -6.32
N GLN A 230 15.21 -8.41 -7.22
CA GLN A 230 15.73 -7.10 -6.82
C GLN A 230 14.70 -6.28 -6.03
N GLN A 231 13.41 -6.34 -6.40
CA GLN A 231 12.36 -5.62 -5.66
C GLN A 231 12.07 -6.25 -4.31
N ILE A 232 12.03 -7.58 -4.21
CA ILE A 232 11.89 -8.27 -2.92
C ILE A 232 13.06 -7.89 -2.00
N ASP A 233 14.28 -7.96 -2.49
CA ASP A 233 15.48 -7.65 -1.70
C ASP A 233 15.44 -6.19 -1.21
N ALA A 234 14.99 -5.26 -2.06
CA ALA A 234 14.79 -3.86 -1.67
C ALA A 234 13.69 -3.69 -0.61
N ALA A 235 12.56 -4.39 -0.74
CA ALA A 235 11.47 -4.35 0.23
C ALA A 235 11.87 -4.96 1.59
N ILE A 236 12.62 -6.06 1.57
CA ILE A 236 13.19 -6.70 2.76
C ILE A 236 14.16 -5.73 3.46
N GLU A 237 15.04 -5.07 2.69
CA GLU A 237 16.00 -4.13 3.25
C GLU A 237 15.31 -2.89 3.84
N GLN A 238 14.29 -2.35 3.18
CA GLN A 238 13.47 -1.28 3.73
C GLN A 238 12.75 -1.71 5.02
N GLY A 239 12.17 -2.91 5.04
CA GLY A 239 11.54 -3.47 6.24
C GLY A 239 12.54 -3.67 7.38
N ARG A 240 13.76 -4.10 7.07
CA ARG A 240 14.86 -4.24 8.04
C ARG A 240 15.27 -2.89 8.62
N ILE A 241 15.42 -1.86 7.79
CA ILE A 241 15.78 -0.51 8.22
C ILE A 241 14.68 0.06 9.12
N ALA A 242 13.41 -0.06 8.71
CA ALA A 242 12.27 0.41 9.48
C ALA A 242 12.20 -0.31 10.85
N GLY A 243 12.33 -1.63 10.86
CA GLY A 243 12.31 -2.43 12.11
C GLY A 243 13.48 -2.10 13.04
N ILE A 244 14.67 -1.82 12.52
CA ILE A 244 15.82 -1.37 13.35
C ILE A 244 15.56 0.02 13.94
N GLN A 245 15.00 0.95 13.16
CA GLN A 245 14.70 2.30 13.65
C GLN A 245 13.63 2.27 14.73
N GLU A 246 12.57 1.51 14.53
CA GLU A 246 11.49 1.33 15.49
C GLU A 246 12.00 0.65 16.76
N GLY A 247 12.70 -0.48 16.63
CA GLY A 247 13.29 -1.20 17.76
C GLY A 247 14.31 -0.37 18.55
N LYS A 248 15.10 0.48 17.88
CA LYS A 248 16.01 1.41 18.56
C LYS A 248 15.24 2.48 19.34
N LYS A 249 14.18 3.04 18.76
CA LYS A 249 13.36 4.06 19.42
C LYS A 249 12.66 3.49 20.66
N GLU A 250 12.04 2.32 20.53
CA GLU A 250 11.41 1.63 21.65
C GLU A 250 12.42 1.23 22.73
N GLY A 251 13.57 0.68 22.34
CA GLY A 251 14.62 0.29 23.27
C GLY A 251 15.20 1.47 24.06
N ILE A 252 15.40 2.62 23.41
CA ILE A 252 15.83 3.85 24.10
C ILE A 252 14.75 4.31 25.08
N GLN A 253 13.48 4.33 24.66
CA GLN A 253 12.39 4.78 25.51
C GLN A 253 12.23 3.90 26.76
N GLN A 254 12.28 2.57 26.57
CA GLN A 254 12.23 1.62 27.68
C GLN A 254 13.45 1.74 28.61
N GLY A 255 14.64 1.96 28.05
CA GLY A 255 15.85 2.17 28.83
C GLY A 255 15.80 3.43 29.69
N ILE A 256 15.33 4.55 29.12
CA ILE A 256 15.13 5.81 29.86
C ILE A 256 14.10 5.61 30.97
N GLU A 257 12.98 4.96 30.68
CA GLU A 257 11.92 4.76 31.67
C GLU A 257 12.37 3.86 32.82
N ARG A 258 13.06 2.75 32.53
CA ARG A 258 13.63 1.89 33.58
C ARG A 258 14.65 2.62 34.44
N GLY A 259 15.57 3.36 33.81
CA GLY A 259 16.56 4.17 34.54
C GLY A 259 15.91 5.21 35.44
N ARG A 260 14.85 5.87 34.96
CA ARG A 260 14.06 6.83 35.74
C ARG A 260 13.40 6.18 36.96
N ILE A 261 12.79 5.00 36.79
CA ILE A 261 12.15 4.27 37.89
C ILE A 261 13.19 3.83 38.93
N GLU A 262 14.33 3.29 38.50
CA GLU A 262 15.42 2.88 39.41
C GLU A 262 16.01 4.06 40.19
N GLU A 263 16.18 5.20 39.54
CA GLU A 263 16.64 6.45 40.17
C GLU A 263 15.60 6.99 41.16
N ASN A 264 14.34 7.07 40.76
CA ASN A 264 13.22 7.46 41.63
C ASN A 264 13.14 6.60 42.89
N ARG A 265 13.30 5.28 42.73
CA ARG A 265 13.34 4.32 43.86
C ARG A 265 14.43 4.68 44.85
N SER A 266 15.63 4.92 44.33
CA SER A 266 16.80 5.26 45.14
C SER A 266 16.63 6.60 45.84
N ILE A 267 16.04 7.60 45.18
CA ILE A 267 15.75 8.92 45.76
C ILE A 267 14.74 8.78 46.90
N LEU A 268 13.62 8.10 46.66
CA LEU A 268 12.54 7.96 47.63
C LEU A 268 13.01 7.18 48.86
N GLU A 269 13.71 6.05 48.66
CA GLU A 269 14.24 5.22 49.74
C GLU A 269 15.23 6.00 50.62
N ASN A 270 16.20 6.69 50.01
CA ASN A 270 17.18 7.48 50.74
C ASN A 270 16.55 8.67 51.45
N PHE A 271 15.59 9.34 50.82
CA PHE A 271 14.89 10.47 51.42
C PHE A 271 14.14 10.06 52.70
N LEU A 272 13.36 8.98 52.62
CA LEU A 272 12.62 8.46 53.77
C LEU A 272 13.59 8.03 54.88
N ARG A 273 14.69 7.34 54.53
CA ARG A 273 15.69 6.89 55.52
C ARG A 273 16.37 8.05 56.25
N VAL A 274 16.74 9.11 55.53
CA VAL A 274 17.35 10.32 56.12
C VAL A 274 16.37 11.06 57.03
N ARG A 275 15.07 11.08 56.69
CA ARG A 275 14.06 11.85 57.43
C ARG A 275 13.47 11.10 58.63
N LEU A 276 13.20 9.81 58.49
CA LEU A 276 12.41 9.02 59.43
C LEU A 276 13.23 7.90 60.11
N GLY A 277 14.48 7.68 59.68
CA GLY A 277 15.34 6.63 60.23
C GLY A 277 15.14 5.28 59.54
N GLU A 278 15.14 4.19 60.30
CA GLU A 278 14.92 2.85 59.72
C GLU A 278 13.51 2.72 59.13
N LEU A 279 13.44 2.22 57.89
CA LEU A 279 12.18 2.02 57.20
C LEU A 279 11.56 0.70 57.62
N ASP A 280 10.32 0.75 58.11
CA ASP A 280 9.55 -0.45 58.36
C ASP A 280 9.13 -1.17 57.06
N PRO A 281 8.71 -2.44 57.16
CA PRO A 281 8.30 -3.22 56.00
C PRO A 281 7.09 -2.64 55.23
N ILE A 282 6.19 -1.92 55.91
CA ILE A 282 5.01 -1.31 55.28
C ILE A 282 5.44 -0.17 54.36
N MET A 283 6.30 0.74 54.83
CA MET A 283 6.85 1.81 53.99
C MET A 283 7.65 1.28 52.81
N THR A 284 8.41 0.21 53.04
CA THR A 284 9.21 -0.45 52.00
C THR A 284 8.33 -0.99 50.86
N ALA A 285 7.16 -1.56 51.18
CA ALA A 285 6.22 -2.07 50.19
C ALA A 285 5.70 -0.98 49.22
N PHE A 286 5.62 0.28 49.66
CA PHE A 286 5.16 1.39 48.80
C PHE A 286 6.26 2.00 47.93
N ILE A 287 7.54 1.78 48.26
CA ILE A 287 8.64 2.41 47.51
C ILE A 287 8.63 1.94 46.06
N GLU A 288 8.50 0.65 45.81
CA GLU A 288 8.51 0.08 44.46
C GLU A 288 7.42 0.64 43.53
N PRO A 289 6.11 0.61 43.87
CA PRO A 289 5.08 1.19 43.01
C PRO A 289 5.25 2.71 42.85
N LEU A 290 5.58 3.44 43.93
CA LEU A 290 5.72 4.90 43.86
C LEU A 290 6.95 5.37 43.08
N SER A 291 7.92 4.48 42.84
CA SER A 291 9.06 4.76 41.98
C SER A 291 8.65 4.98 40.52
N ALA A 292 7.51 4.41 40.10
CA ALA A 292 6.94 4.60 38.78
C ALA A 292 6.29 5.99 38.59
N LEU A 293 6.06 6.76 39.67
CA LEU A 293 5.45 8.08 39.58
C LEU A 293 6.19 9.01 38.61
N PRO A 294 5.49 9.80 37.79
CA PRO A 294 6.10 10.88 37.02
C PRO A 294 6.91 11.82 37.92
N ALA A 295 7.94 12.47 37.36
CA ALA A 295 8.88 13.29 38.13
C ALA A 295 8.19 14.41 38.94
N VAL A 296 7.14 15.02 38.41
CA VAL A 296 6.36 16.06 39.09
C VAL A 296 5.63 15.49 40.31
N ASP A 297 4.99 14.33 40.16
CA ASP A 297 4.22 13.70 41.22
C ASP A 297 5.13 13.17 42.32
N LEU A 298 6.29 12.59 41.96
CA LEU A 298 7.31 12.22 42.92
C LEU A 298 7.83 13.44 43.69
N THR A 299 8.10 14.56 43.00
CA THR A 299 8.55 15.79 43.65
C THR A 299 7.52 16.30 44.65
N MET A 300 6.23 16.31 44.27
CA MET A 300 5.14 16.71 45.17
C MET A 300 5.06 15.81 46.41
N LEU A 301 5.20 14.49 46.23
CA LEU A 301 5.25 13.53 47.33
C LEU A 301 6.43 13.81 48.26
N LEU A 302 7.64 14.03 47.72
CA LEU A 302 8.84 14.34 48.52
C LEU A 302 8.66 15.64 49.32
N VAL A 303 8.06 16.68 48.74
CA VAL A 303 7.77 17.95 49.43
C VAL A 303 6.77 17.74 50.58
N GLN A 304 5.72 16.93 50.36
CA GLN A 304 4.74 16.61 51.40
C GLN A 304 5.36 15.80 52.54
N LEU A 305 6.21 14.81 52.22
CA LEU A 305 6.98 14.05 53.21
C LEU A 305 7.97 14.94 53.99
N ALA A 306 8.56 15.94 53.34
CA ALA A 306 9.48 16.88 53.98
C ALA A 306 8.81 17.76 55.06
N ALA A 307 7.50 17.95 54.98
CA ALA A 307 6.74 18.75 55.95
C ALA A 307 6.40 17.97 57.23
N LEU A 308 6.58 16.65 57.24
CA LEU A 308 6.26 15.80 58.38
C LEU A 308 7.33 15.88 59.48
N THR A 309 6.89 15.68 60.71
CA THR A 309 7.75 15.54 61.90
C THR A 309 8.47 14.18 61.88
N ALA A 310 9.58 14.07 62.63
CA ALA A 310 10.36 12.82 62.72
C ALA A 310 9.97 11.95 63.93
N ASP A 311 8.86 12.27 64.59
CA ASP A 311 8.31 11.50 65.70
C ASP A 311 7.34 10.40 65.20
N ASP A 312 6.86 9.55 66.11
CA ASP A 312 5.96 8.43 65.77
C ASP A 312 4.71 8.89 65.01
N ASN A 313 4.19 10.07 65.33
CA ASN A 313 3.06 10.66 64.63
C ASN A 313 3.42 10.99 63.16
N GLY A 314 4.60 11.57 62.92
CA GLY A 314 5.09 11.82 61.57
C GLY A 314 5.33 10.55 60.75
N VAL A 315 5.79 9.47 61.38
CA VAL A 315 5.92 8.15 60.74
C VAL A 315 4.55 7.58 60.32
N GLN A 316 3.53 7.68 61.16
CA GLN A 316 2.16 7.25 60.79
C GLN A 316 1.58 8.11 59.66
N GLN A 317 1.83 9.42 59.68
CA GLN A 317 1.41 10.31 58.59
C GLN A 317 2.13 10.00 57.28
N ALA A 318 3.42 9.63 57.33
CA ALA A 318 4.17 9.21 56.16
C ALA A 318 3.60 7.94 55.52
N ARG A 319 3.30 6.90 56.33
CA ARG A 319 2.63 5.67 55.85
C ARG A 319 1.30 5.98 55.16
N LYS A 320 0.47 6.83 55.77
CA LYS A 320 -0.79 7.26 55.19
C LYS A 320 -0.59 7.97 53.85
N LEU A 321 0.37 8.88 53.77
CA LEU A 321 0.66 9.64 52.55
C LEU A 321 1.19 8.75 51.41
N LEU A 322 2.02 7.75 51.72
CA LEU A 322 2.49 6.77 50.74
C LEU A 322 1.32 5.93 50.20
N ALA A 323 0.43 5.47 51.08
CA ALA A 323 -0.78 4.74 50.70
C ALA A 323 -1.72 5.58 49.83
N GLU A 324 -1.98 6.84 50.21
CA GLU A 324 -2.75 7.78 49.40
C GLU A 324 -2.15 7.97 48.01
N SER A 325 -0.83 8.13 47.94
CA SER A 325 -0.13 8.36 46.68
C SER A 325 -0.19 7.13 45.77
N ALA A 326 -0.10 5.93 46.33
CA ALA A 326 -0.19 4.69 45.57
C ALA A 326 -1.60 4.47 45.00
N LEU A 327 -2.64 4.74 45.79
CA LEU A 327 -4.01 4.69 45.31
C LEU A 327 -4.29 5.79 44.27
N ARG A 328 -3.78 7.01 44.48
CA ARG A 328 -3.96 8.15 43.56
C ARG A 328 -3.29 7.90 42.21
N MET A 329 -2.13 7.23 42.21
CA MET A 329 -1.42 6.85 40.99
C MET A 329 -2.28 5.98 40.06
N HIS A 330 -3.12 5.10 40.62
CA HIS A 330 -3.95 4.18 39.83
C HIS A 330 -5.38 4.69 39.59
N PHE A 331 -6.03 5.23 40.62
CA PHE A 331 -7.44 5.60 40.55
C PHE A 331 -7.67 7.10 40.26
N GLY A 332 -6.61 7.90 40.18
CA GLY A 332 -6.72 9.34 40.02
C GLY A 332 -7.21 10.01 41.31
N GLN A 333 -8.25 10.85 41.24
CA GLN A 333 -8.77 11.50 42.45
C GLN A 333 -9.36 10.47 43.42
N LEU A 334 -8.91 10.51 44.67
CA LEU A 334 -9.44 9.67 45.73
C LEU A 334 -10.76 10.24 46.23
N ASP A 335 -11.83 9.46 46.08
CA ASP A 335 -13.10 9.74 46.73
C ASP A 335 -13.07 9.33 48.21
N GLU A 336 -14.15 9.64 48.94
CA GLU A 336 -14.27 9.32 50.35
C GLU A 336 -14.18 7.80 50.60
N ARG A 337 -14.67 6.99 49.66
CA ARG A 337 -14.65 5.52 49.78
C ARG A 337 -13.23 4.97 49.72
N LEU A 338 -12.42 5.40 48.75
CA LEU A 338 -11.02 5.00 48.63
C LEU A 338 -10.17 5.55 49.78
N THR A 339 -10.47 6.77 50.25
CA THR A 339 -9.78 7.37 51.40
C THR A 339 -10.04 6.56 52.68
N ASN A 340 -11.26 6.04 52.87
CA ASN A 340 -11.61 5.23 54.02
C ASN A 340 -10.96 3.82 54.04
N LEU A 341 -10.36 3.37 52.92
CA LEU A 341 -9.64 2.10 52.85
C LEU A 341 -8.20 2.17 53.38
N ILE A 342 -7.63 3.38 53.47
CA ILE A 342 -6.22 3.54 53.83
C ILE A 342 -5.87 2.88 55.18
N PRO A 343 -6.69 3.01 56.25
CA PRO A 343 -6.42 2.31 57.51
C PRO A 343 -6.39 0.79 57.37
N THR A 344 -7.34 0.21 56.63
CA THR A 344 -7.39 -1.25 56.36
C THR A 344 -6.18 -1.70 55.56
N LEU A 345 -5.78 -0.93 54.55
CA LEU A 345 -4.62 -1.23 53.71
C LEU A 345 -3.30 -1.17 54.50
N LEU A 346 -3.18 -0.24 55.44
CA LEU A 346 -2.03 -0.13 56.35
C LEU A 346 -2.04 -1.17 57.48
N ALA A 347 -3.16 -1.86 57.72
CA ALA A 347 -3.27 -2.92 58.71
C ALA A 347 -2.89 -4.30 58.16
N LEU A 348 -2.74 -4.44 56.83
CA LEU A 348 -2.31 -5.68 56.19
C LEU A 348 -0.91 -6.11 56.60
N ALA A 349 -0.64 -7.42 56.52
CA ALA A 349 0.72 -7.93 56.63
C ALA A 349 1.59 -7.39 55.47
N PRO A 350 2.90 -7.13 55.69
CA PRO A 350 3.76 -6.53 54.66
C PRO A 350 3.79 -7.30 53.34
N ASP A 351 3.82 -8.63 53.39
CA ASP A 351 3.84 -9.48 52.19
C ASP A 351 2.50 -9.43 51.43
N GLU A 352 1.39 -9.37 52.15
CA GLU A 352 0.05 -9.22 51.56
C GLU A 352 -0.12 -7.85 50.92
N LEU A 353 0.37 -6.80 51.59
CA LEU A 353 0.39 -5.44 51.06
C LEU A 353 1.24 -5.34 49.79
N ALA A 354 2.46 -5.88 49.81
CA ALA A 354 3.33 -5.88 48.64
C ALA A 354 2.69 -6.63 47.45
N SER A 355 2.09 -7.79 47.71
CA SER A 355 1.38 -8.55 46.68
C SER A 355 0.16 -7.80 46.15
N LEU A 356 -0.58 -7.09 47.00
CA LEU A 356 -1.75 -6.30 46.59
C LEU A 356 -1.31 -5.11 45.73
N LEU A 357 -0.26 -4.39 46.13
CA LEU A 357 0.28 -3.23 45.42
C LEU A 357 0.80 -3.59 44.03
N LEU A 358 1.42 -4.77 43.88
CA LEU A 358 1.89 -5.26 42.58
C LEU A 358 0.73 -5.56 41.61
N GLN A 359 -0.43 -5.96 42.12
CA GLN A 359 -1.63 -6.28 41.33
C GLN A 359 -2.58 -5.08 41.18
N LEU A 360 -2.35 -4.01 41.94
CA LEU A 360 -3.18 -2.80 41.93
C LEU A 360 -3.42 -2.19 40.54
N PRO A 361 -2.46 -2.19 39.59
CA PRO A 361 -2.71 -1.68 38.23
C PRO A 361 -3.77 -2.45 37.44
N GLU A 362 -4.04 -3.70 37.80
CA GLU A 362 -4.98 -4.59 37.09
C GLU A 362 -6.37 -4.63 37.76
N LEU A 363 -6.54 -3.99 38.92
CA LEU A 363 -7.76 -4.08 39.72
C LEU A 363 -8.70 -2.90 39.45
N ALA A 364 -9.97 -3.22 39.26
CA ALA A 364 -11.04 -2.22 39.37
C ALA A 364 -11.27 -1.86 40.85
N VAL A 365 -11.83 -0.67 41.08
CA VAL A 365 -12.14 -0.15 42.43
C VAL A 365 -12.96 -1.17 43.23
N GLU A 366 -14.00 -1.76 42.64
CA GLU A 366 -14.88 -2.74 43.28
C GLU A 366 -14.16 -4.04 43.65
N GLN A 367 -13.18 -4.45 42.85
CA GLN A 367 -12.38 -5.64 43.11
C GLN A 367 -11.41 -5.41 44.27
N LEU A 368 -10.83 -4.21 44.38
CA LEU A 368 -10.01 -3.81 45.52
C LEU A 368 -10.83 -3.87 46.82
N PHE A 369 -12.06 -3.33 46.82
CA PHE A 369 -12.97 -3.41 47.97
C PHE A 369 -13.28 -4.86 48.36
N ALA A 370 -13.62 -5.71 47.39
CA ALA A 370 -13.94 -7.12 47.65
C ALA A 370 -12.73 -7.88 48.24
N ARG A 371 -11.51 -7.55 47.82
CA ARG A 371 -10.28 -8.18 48.30
C ARG A 371 -9.98 -7.81 49.74
N LEU A 372 -10.13 -6.53 50.09
CA LEU A 372 -9.87 -6.03 51.43
C LEU A 372 -10.98 -6.41 52.43
N ALA A 373 -12.21 -6.62 51.97
CA ALA A 373 -13.30 -7.14 52.81
C ALA A 373 -13.11 -8.60 53.22
N ASN A 374 -12.43 -9.41 52.40
CA ASN A 374 -12.14 -10.82 52.68
C ASN A 374 -10.87 -11.03 53.52
N SER A 375 -10.05 -9.99 53.73
CA SER A 375 -8.88 -10.04 54.62
C SER A 375 -9.20 -9.66 56.08
N GLU A 376 -10.42 -9.16 56.35
CA GLU A 376 -10.92 -8.86 57.70
C GLU A 376 -11.65 -10.04 58.37
N SER A 377 -11.72 -11.21 57.71
CA SER A 377 -12.31 -12.47 58.20
C SER A 377 -11.26 -13.54 58.39
#